data_AF-A0A2J7ZG20-F1
#
_entry.id   AF-A0A2J7ZG20-F1
#
_cell.length_a   1.000
_cell.length_b   1.000
_cell.length_c   1.000
_cell.angle_alpha   90.00
_cell.angle_beta   90.00
_cell.angle_gamma   90.00
#
_symmetry.space_group_name_H-M   'P 1'
#
loop_
_entity.id
_entity.type
_entity.pdbx_description
1 polymer ?
#
loop_
_entity_poly.entity_id
_entity_poly.type
_entity_poly.pdbx_seq_one_letter_code
_entity_poly.pdbx_strand_id
1 'polypeptide(L)'
;QGYKESWVTHVEGVPSMGPRLQCVRIVTPWYVERPWAVVLIVLGGLLIAAWVTYLSCYRRGKRAAILQNYYNLRKRVKGEPLGGQVSIVVTDIEGYSDLMKQSPELMTRALTLHNTIIRKARWANFGYTVEQEGDSYSLVFYEALDAVIFCLQ
;
A
#
# COMPACT_ATOMS: atom_id res chain seq x y z
N GLN A 1 6.23 39.46 -37.31
CA GLN A 1 7.20 40.39 -36.68
C GLN A 1 6.81 41.80 -37.09
N GLY A 2 6.34 42.60 -36.15
CA GLY A 2 5.88 43.97 -36.39
C GLY A 2 6.83 45.00 -35.78
N TYR A 3 6.78 46.23 -36.27
CA TYR A 3 7.43 47.38 -35.63
C TYR A 3 6.37 48.15 -34.84
N LYS A 4 6.70 48.60 -33.62
CA LYS A 4 5.86 49.51 -32.85
C LYS A 4 6.55 50.86 -32.78
N GLU A 5 5.77 51.91 -32.96
CA GLU A 5 6.22 53.28 -32.73
C GLU A 5 6.37 53.51 -31.22
N SER A 6 7.59 53.85 -30.81
CA SER A 6 7.91 54.19 -29.43
C SER A 6 8.61 55.54 -29.41
N TRP A 7 8.23 56.40 -28.46
CA TRP A 7 8.92 57.66 -28.22
C TRP A 7 10.23 57.37 -27.50
N VAL A 8 11.35 57.74 -28.12
CA VAL A 8 12.68 57.62 -27.53
C VAL A 8 13.25 59.02 -27.30
N THR A 9 13.69 59.30 -26.08
CA THR A 9 14.16 60.62 -25.65
C THR A 9 15.64 60.86 -25.91
N HIS A 10 16.43 59.80 -26.11
CA HIS A 10 17.87 59.89 -26.32
C HIS A 10 18.39 58.76 -27.22
N VAL A 11 19.20 59.08 -28.23
CA VAL A 11 19.87 58.12 -29.12
C VAL A 11 21.37 58.34 -29.01
N GLU A 12 22.13 57.29 -28.73
CA GLU A 12 23.58 57.37 -28.57
C GLU A 12 24.25 57.95 -29.83
N GLY A 13 25.05 59.01 -29.66
CA GLY A 13 25.80 59.67 -30.73
C GLY A 13 25.12 60.86 -31.42
N VAL A 14 23.92 61.28 -30.99
CA VAL A 14 23.20 62.43 -31.58
C VAL A 14 22.76 63.42 -30.49
N PRO A 15 22.96 64.75 -30.65
CA PRO A 15 22.54 65.74 -29.66
C PRO A 15 21.01 65.74 -29.48
N SER A 16 20.53 65.70 -28.23
CA SER A 16 19.12 65.50 -27.89
C SER A 16 18.27 66.73 -28.23
N MET A 17 17.44 66.62 -29.28
CA MET A 17 16.51 67.68 -29.74
C MET A 17 15.03 67.35 -29.45
N GLY A 18 14.74 66.76 -28.28
CA GLY A 18 13.39 66.35 -27.88
C GLY A 18 12.99 64.93 -28.30
N PRO A 19 11.81 64.44 -27.87
CA PRO A 19 11.38 63.07 -28.11
C PRO A 19 11.13 62.83 -29.60
N ARG A 20 11.69 61.74 -30.15
CA ARG A 20 11.49 61.33 -31.55
C ARG A 20 10.71 60.02 -31.61
N LEU A 21 9.81 59.92 -32.59
CA LEU A 21 9.12 58.68 -32.95
C LEU A 21 10.11 57.76 -33.67
N GLN A 22 10.39 56.60 -33.09
CA GLN A 22 11.23 55.58 -33.72
C GLN A 22 10.50 54.25 -33.78
N CYS A 23 10.63 53.57 -34.93
CA CYS A 23 10.13 52.21 -35.10
C CYS A 23 11.07 51.22 -34.42
N VAL A 24 10.64 50.67 -33.28
CA VAL A 24 11.39 49.62 -32.58
C VAL A 24 10.82 48.26 -32.99
N ARG A 25 11.71 47.32 -33.35
CA ARG A 25 11.32 45.95 -33.71
C ARG A 25 10.74 45.26 -32.47
N ILE A 26 9.49 44.80 -32.56
CA ILE A 26 8.88 44.01 -31.50
C ILE A 26 9.47 42.61 -31.57
N VAL A 27 10.33 42.27 -30.61
CA VAL A 27 10.77 40.88 -30.41
C VAL A 27 9.65 40.16 -29.68
N THR A 28 8.79 39.47 -30.44
CA THR A 28 7.77 38.60 -29.86
C THR A 28 8.45 37.38 -29.25
N PRO A 29 8.23 37.09 -27.96
CA PRO A 29 8.77 35.87 -27.39
C PRO A 29 8.14 34.64 -28.05
N TRP A 30 8.93 33.56 -28.18
CA TRP A 30 8.57 32.35 -28.93
C TRP A 30 7.26 31.67 -28.47
N TYR A 31 6.89 31.83 -27.19
CA TYR A 31 5.66 31.29 -26.63
C TYR A 31 4.39 31.97 -27.15
N VAL A 32 4.49 33.21 -27.64
CA VAL A 32 3.38 33.94 -28.27
C VAL A 32 3.20 33.49 -29.73
N GLU A 33 4.30 33.15 -30.40
CA GLU A 33 4.27 32.65 -31.78
C GLU A 33 3.80 31.19 -31.87
N ARG A 34 4.06 30.38 -30.83
CA ARG A 34 3.70 28.96 -30.77
C ARG A 34 3.04 28.60 -29.43
N PRO A 35 1.79 29.05 -29.19
CA PRO A 35 1.11 28.79 -27.91
C PRO A 35 0.89 27.29 -27.64
N TRP A 36 0.72 26.48 -28.69
CA TRP A 36 0.58 25.03 -28.59
C TRP A 36 1.81 24.34 -27.96
N ALA A 37 3.01 24.90 -28.12
CA ALA A 37 4.23 24.32 -27.56
C ALA A 37 4.25 24.43 -26.02
N VAL A 38 3.75 25.54 -25.47
CA VAL A 38 3.62 25.71 -24.02
C VAL A 38 2.62 24.71 -23.44
N VAL A 39 1.50 24.47 -24.13
CA VAL A 39 0.50 23.48 -23.72
C VAL A 39 1.12 22.09 -23.64
N LEU A 40 1.90 21.67 -24.65
CA LEU A 40 2.57 20.37 -24.65
C LEU A 40 3.57 20.21 -23.51
N ILE A 41 4.35 21.26 -23.20
CA ILE A 41 5.31 21.24 -22.10
C ILE A 41 4.60 21.08 -20.75
N VAL A 42 3.52 21.83 -20.53
CA VAL A 42 2.73 21.76 -19.30
C VAL A 42 2.07 20.38 -19.15
N LEU A 43 1.47 19.87 -20.23
CA LEU A 43 0.81 18.57 -20.24
C LEU A 43 1.81 17.43 -20.01
N GLY A 44 2.99 17.50 -20.63
CA GLY A 44 4.09 16.58 -20.38
C GLY A 44 4.58 16.61 -18.94
N GLY A 45 4.75 17.82 -18.37
CA GLY A 45 5.12 17.99 -16.96
C GLY A 45 4.10 17.39 -16.00
N LEU A 46 2.81 17.61 -16.25
CA LEU A 46 1.72 17.03 -15.45
C LEU A 46 1.69 15.50 -15.55
N LEU A 47 1.89 14.93 -16.75
CA LEU A 47 1.95 13.47 -16.94
C LEU A 47 3.13 12.85 -16.20
N ILE A 48 4.31 13.48 -16.24
CA ILE A 48 5.49 12.99 -15.52
C ILE A 48 5.25 13.07 -14.00
N ALA A 49 4.72 14.18 -13.50
CA ALA A 49 4.39 14.33 -12.09
C ALA A 49 3.35 13.28 -11.62
N ALA A 50 2.31 13.04 -12.43
CA ALA A 50 1.32 11.99 -12.19
C ALA A 50 1.95 10.59 -12.20
N TRP A 51 2.85 10.31 -13.14
CA TRP A 51 3.54 9.03 -13.21
C TRP A 51 4.49 8.79 -12.03
N VAL A 52 5.24 9.82 -11.61
CA VAL A 52 6.15 9.75 -10.45
C VAL A 52 5.37 9.58 -9.14
N THR A 53 4.24 10.28 -8.98
CA THR A 53 3.37 10.12 -7.80
C THR A 53 2.71 8.76 -7.79
N TYR A 54 2.20 8.26 -8.92
CA TYR A 54 1.69 6.90 -9.06
C TYR A 54 2.75 5.87 -8.68
N LEU A 55 3.97 5.97 -9.22
CA LEU A 55 5.07 5.07 -8.87
C LEU A 55 5.46 5.17 -7.39
N SER A 56 5.47 6.37 -6.83
CA SER A 56 5.80 6.58 -5.42
C SER A 56 4.75 5.95 -4.51
N CYS A 57 3.46 6.15 -4.78
CA CYS A 57 2.37 5.53 -4.03
C CYS A 57 2.36 4.00 -4.21
N TYR A 58 2.53 3.52 -5.45
CA TYR A 58 2.60 2.09 -5.76
C TYR A 58 3.78 1.40 -5.08
N ARG A 59 4.97 2.00 -5.12
CA ARG A 59 6.16 1.48 -4.44
C ARG A 59 6.04 1.57 -2.92
N ARG A 60 5.39 2.60 -2.37
CA ARG A 60 5.11 2.70 -0.93
C ARG A 60 4.20 1.57 -0.45
N GLY A 61 3.11 1.29 -1.17
CA GLY A 61 2.20 0.17 -0.86
C GLY A 61 2.93 -1.18 -0.91
N LYS A 62 3.74 -1.41 -1.96
CA LYS A 62 4.53 -2.64 -2.06
C LYS A 62 5.59 -2.78 -0.97
N ARG A 63 6.27 -1.70 -0.56
CA ARG A 63 7.26 -1.75 0.53
C ARG A 63 6.63 -2.19 1.85
N ALA A 64 5.45 -1.68 2.18
CA ALA A 64 4.73 -2.10 3.38
C ALA A 64 4.36 -3.59 3.31
N ALA A 65 3.85 -4.07 2.17
CA ALA A 65 3.54 -5.48 1.97
C ALA A 65 4.79 -6.39 2.03
N ILE A 66 5.91 -5.97 1.43
CA ILE A 66 7.18 -6.73 1.48
C ILE A 66 7.69 -6.82 2.92
N LEU A 67 7.64 -5.71 3.67
CA LEU A 67 8.07 -5.68 5.06
C LEU A 67 7.19 -6.61 5.92
N GLN A 68 5.87 -6.56 5.73
CA GLN A 68 4.94 -7.45 6.43
C GLN A 68 5.22 -8.92 6.09
N ASN A 69 5.43 -9.24 4.80
CA ASN A 69 5.77 -10.59 4.37
C ASN A 69 7.08 -11.06 5.01
N TYR A 70 8.09 -10.20 5.10
CA TYR A 70 9.35 -10.51 5.77
C TYR A 70 9.14 -10.82 7.26
N TYR A 71 8.35 -10.03 7.98
CA TYR A 71 8.00 -10.31 9.38
C TYR A 71 7.25 -11.64 9.52
N ASN A 72 6.27 -11.90 8.66
CA ASN A 72 5.51 -13.15 8.65
C ASN A 72 6.41 -14.36 8.36
N LEU A 73 7.36 -14.25 7.43
CA LEU A 73 8.36 -15.28 7.14
C LEU A 73 9.24 -15.55 8.35
N ARG A 74 9.73 -14.51 9.02
CA ARG A 74 10.54 -14.65 10.23
C ARG A 74 9.79 -15.35 11.35
N LYS A 75 8.48 -15.10 11.50
CA LYS A 75 7.61 -15.83 12.45
C LYS A 75 7.50 -17.32 12.08
N ARG A 76 7.29 -17.65 10.80
CA ARG A 76 7.20 -19.05 10.33
C ARG A 76 8.48 -19.85 10.49
N VAL A 77 9.64 -19.21 10.35
CA VAL A 77 10.96 -19.88 10.43
C VAL A 77 11.33 -20.27 11.88
N LYS A 78 10.74 -19.64 12.90
CA LYS A 78 11.04 -19.97 14.31
C LYS A 78 10.71 -21.42 14.66
N GLY A 79 9.80 -22.06 13.95
CA GLY A 79 9.41 -23.43 14.23
C GLY A 79 8.55 -23.54 15.49
N GLU A 80 8.47 -24.74 16.05
CA GLU A 80 7.67 -24.97 17.25
C GLU A 80 8.28 -24.28 18.49
N PRO A 81 7.47 -23.67 19.36
CA PRO A 81 7.96 -23.07 20.60
C PRO A 81 8.47 -24.13 21.58
N LEU A 82 9.80 -24.23 21.72
CA LEU A 82 10.47 -25.16 22.63
C LEU A 82 10.66 -24.61 24.06
N GLY A 83 10.25 -23.37 24.32
CA GLY A 83 10.38 -22.74 25.64
C GLY A 83 10.27 -21.21 25.59
N GLY A 84 10.30 -20.59 26.77
CA GLY A 84 10.16 -19.14 26.96
C GLY A 84 8.72 -18.71 27.18
N GLN A 85 8.45 -17.41 27.01
CA GLN A 85 7.11 -16.86 27.15
C GLN A 85 6.29 -17.21 25.89
N VAL A 86 5.25 -18.00 26.09
CA VAL A 86 4.34 -18.47 25.04
C VAL A 86 2.89 -18.24 25.45
N SER A 87 2.00 -18.20 24.48
CA SER A 87 0.55 -18.14 24.69
C SER A 87 -0.08 -19.45 24.27
N ILE A 88 -0.88 -20.03 25.15
CA ILE A 88 -1.56 -21.31 24.91
C ILE A 88 -3.05 -21.03 24.75
N VAL A 89 -3.64 -21.60 23.70
CA VAL A 89 -5.08 -21.56 23.44
C VAL A 89 -5.59 -22.99 23.47
N VAL A 90 -6.61 -23.22 24.29
CA VAL A 90 -7.32 -24.49 24.34
C VAL A 90 -8.74 -24.24 23.85
N THR A 91 -9.20 -25.04 22.89
CA THR A 91 -10.55 -24.94 22.32
C THR A 91 -11.22 -26.29 22.38
N ASP A 92 -12.53 -26.31 22.61
CA ASP A 92 -13.34 -27.52 22.65
C ASP A 92 -14.75 -27.23 22.12
N ILE A 93 -15.45 -28.24 21.58
CA ILE A 93 -16.83 -28.06 21.12
C ILE A 93 -17.78 -28.30 22.31
N GLU A 94 -18.48 -27.26 22.71
CA GLU A 94 -19.46 -27.36 23.78
C GLU A 94 -20.56 -28.39 23.44
N GLY A 95 -20.75 -29.38 24.33
CA GLY A 95 -21.80 -30.39 24.18
C GLY A 95 -21.55 -31.43 23.08
N TYR A 96 -20.31 -31.57 22.58
CA TYR A 96 -19.95 -32.51 21.51
C TYR A 96 -20.49 -33.94 21.74
N SER A 97 -20.35 -34.43 22.97
CA SER A 97 -20.80 -35.78 23.35
C SER A 97 -22.29 -36.01 23.11
N ASP A 98 -23.13 -35.00 23.37
CA ASP A 98 -24.58 -35.14 23.21
C ASP A 98 -25.01 -34.92 21.76
N LEU A 99 -24.36 -33.99 21.04
CA LEU A 99 -24.56 -33.80 19.61
C LEU A 99 -24.19 -35.06 18.80
N MET A 100 -23.12 -35.75 19.22
CA MET A 100 -22.68 -36.99 18.58
C MET A 100 -23.67 -38.14 18.80
N LYS A 101 -24.31 -38.22 19.98
CA LYS A 101 -25.37 -39.22 20.26
C LYS A 101 -26.64 -38.95 19.45
N GLN A 102 -27.04 -37.68 19.35
CA GLN A 102 -28.29 -37.29 18.68
C GLN A 102 -28.19 -37.40 17.15
N SER A 103 -27.04 -37.02 16.58
CA SER A 103 -26.88 -36.94 15.12
C SER A 103 -25.44 -37.26 14.69
N PRO A 104 -25.01 -38.53 14.76
CA PRO A 104 -23.60 -38.91 14.54
C PRO A 104 -23.07 -38.55 13.14
N GLU A 105 -23.89 -38.72 12.10
CA GLU A 105 -23.48 -38.42 10.72
C GLU A 105 -23.25 -36.93 10.49
N LEU A 106 -24.16 -36.09 10.99
CA LEU A 106 -24.03 -34.63 10.87
C LEU A 106 -22.88 -34.12 11.72
N MET A 107 -22.73 -34.64 12.94
CA MET A 107 -21.67 -34.22 13.84
C MET A 107 -20.28 -34.59 13.30
N THR A 108 -20.14 -35.76 12.67
CA THR A 108 -18.87 -36.15 12.02
C THR A 108 -18.47 -35.19 10.89
N ARG A 109 -19.45 -34.73 10.10
CA ARG A 109 -19.21 -33.71 9.06
C ARG A 109 -18.84 -32.36 9.68
N ALA A 110 -19.57 -31.94 10.72
CA ALA A 110 -19.30 -30.70 11.43
C ALA A 110 -17.89 -30.69 12.06
N LEU A 111 -17.49 -31.80 12.69
CA LEU A 111 -16.14 -31.98 13.24
C LEU A 111 -15.06 -31.89 12.16
N THR A 112 -15.30 -32.49 10.99
CA THR A 112 -14.35 -32.41 9.87
C THR A 112 -14.16 -30.97 9.40
N LEU A 113 -15.25 -30.20 9.33
CA LEU A 113 -15.20 -28.77 9.00
C LEU A 113 -14.50 -27.97 10.09
N HIS A 114 -14.84 -28.19 11.35
CA HIS A 114 -14.20 -27.57 12.51
C HIS A 114 -12.68 -27.78 12.49
N ASN A 115 -12.24 -29.02 12.35
CA ASN A 115 -10.81 -29.38 12.27
C ASN A 115 -10.11 -28.74 11.06
N THR A 116 -10.82 -28.50 9.97
CA THR A 116 -10.26 -27.83 8.78
C THR A 116 -10.12 -26.33 9.02
N ILE A 117 -11.12 -25.71 9.65
CA ILE A 117 -11.12 -24.28 9.99
C ILE A 117 -10.00 -24.00 11.00
N ILE A 118 -9.90 -24.77 12.07
CA ILE A 118 -8.83 -24.61 13.08
C ILE A 118 -7.46 -24.76 12.43
N ARG A 119 -7.24 -25.79 11.61
CA ARG A 119 -5.95 -25.97 10.91
C ARG A 119 -5.60 -24.78 10.03
N LYS A 120 -6.57 -24.19 9.33
CA LYS A 120 -6.37 -23.01 8.48
C LYS A 120 -6.10 -21.76 9.31
N ALA A 121 -6.90 -21.50 10.33
CA ALA A 121 -6.75 -20.34 11.22
C ALA A 121 -5.40 -20.38 11.96
N ARG A 122 -5.03 -21.54 12.50
CA ARG A 122 -3.72 -21.75 13.13
C ARG A 122 -2.58 -21.42 12.17
N TRP A 123 -2.65 -21.91 10.93
CA TRP A 123 -1.61 -21.67 9.91
C TRP A 123 -1.50 -20.20 9.48
N ALA A 124 -2.63 -19.49 9.46
CA ALA A 124 -2.68 -18.06 9.16
C ALA A 124 -2.02 -17.24 10.28
N ASN A 125 -2.19 -17.66 11.54
CA ASN A 125 -1.73 -16.95 12.73
C ASN A 125 -0.49 -17.57 13.39
N PHE A 126 0.33 -18.34 12.65
CA PHE A 126 1.62 -18.85 13.12
C PHE A 126 1.57 -19.73 14.39
N GLY A 127 0.43 -20.38 14.65
CA GLY A 127 0.26 -21.28 15.79
C GLY A 127 0.76 -22.70 15.53
N TYR A 128 1.04 -23.44 16.60
CA TYR A 128 1.45 -24.84 16.58
C TYR A 128 0.45 -25.68 17.36
N THR A 129 0.12 -26.87 16.84
CA THR A 129 -0.75 -27.82 17.56
C THR A 129 0.15 -28.69 18.41
N VAL A 130 -0.04 -28.64 19.72
CA VAL A 130 0.66 -29.51 20.67
C VAL A 130 -0.08 -30.83 20.77
N GLU A 131 -1.38 -30.75 21.03
CA GLU A 131 -2.26 -31.91 21.17
C GLU A 131 -3.58 -31.66 20.47
N GLN A 132 -4.13 -32.74 19.92
CA GLN A 132 -5.47 -32.79 19.36
C GLN A 132 -6.13 -34.06 19.87
N GLU A 133 -7.24 -33.90 20.59
CA GLU A 133 -8.04 -35.00 21.11
C GLU A 133 -9.50 -34.80 20.69
N GLY A 134 -9.92 -35.53 19.64
CA GLY A 134 -11.28 -35.42 19.12
C GLY A 134 -11.60 -34.02 18.58
N ASP A 135 -12.48 -33.33 19.30
CA ASP A 135 -12.94 -31.96 19.09
C ASP A 135 -12.14 -30.90 19.87
N SER A 136 -11.26 -31.34 20.78
CA SER A 136 -10.40 -30.47 21.56
C SER A 136 -9.04 -30.24 20.89
N TYR A 137 -8.58 -28.99 20.92
CA TYR A 137 -7.28 -28.57 20.42
C TYR A 137 -6.50 -27.79 21.46
N SER A 138 -5.23 -28.17 21.65
CA SER A 138 -4.24 -27.41 22.40
C SER A 138 -3.24 -26.79 21.43
N LEU A 139 -3.26 -25.47 21.35
CA LEU A 139 -2.47 -24.67 20.41
C LEU A 139 -1.52 -23.74 21.14
N VAL A 140 -0.32 -23.53 20.60
CA VAL A 140 0.69 -22.65 21.20
C VAL A 140 1.19 -21.63 20.18
N PHE A 141 1.33 -20.39 20.65
CA PHE A 141 1.76 -19.23 19.87
C PHE A 141 2.92 -18.52 20.57
N TYR A 142 3.85 -17.97 19.79
CA TYR A 142 4.94 -17.15 20.35
C TYR A 142 4.47 -15.78 20.86
N GLU A 143 3.41 -15.23 20.27
CA GLU A 143 2.89 -13.90 20.59
C GLU A 143 1.42 -13.99 20.99
N ALA A 144 1.05 -13.32 22.08
CA ALA A 144 -0.34 -13.28 22.56
C ALA A 144 -1.28 -12.64 21.54
N LEU A 145 -0.80 -11.67 20.76
CA LEU A 145 -1.59 -11.03 19.70
C LEU A 145 -2.02 -12.05 18.63
N ASP A 146 -1.10 -12.92 18.19
CA ASP A 146 -1.39 -13.93 17.18
C ASP A 146 -2.43 -14.95 17.71
N ALA A 147 -2.34 -15.31 18.99
CA ALA A 147 -3.33 -16.16 19.67
C ALA A 147 -4.72 -15.52 19.72
N VAL A 148 -4.82 -14.22 20.06
CA VAL A 148 -6.10 -13.50 20.10
C VAL A 148 -6.71 -13.36 18.71
N ILE A 149 -5.90 -13.06 17.68
CA ILE A 149 -6.37 -13.00 16.30
C ILE A 149 -6.90 -14.38 15.86
N PHE A 150 -6.23 -15.46 16.25
CA PHE A 150 -6.73 -16.82 16.02
C PHE A 150 -8.11 -17.04 16.66
N CYS A 151 -8.31 -16.61 17.91
CA CYS A 151 -9.59 -16.79 18.60
C CYS A 151 -10.75 -15.98 18.02
N LEU A 152 -10.48 -14.91 17.26
CA LEU A 152 -11.49 -14.03 16.67
C LEU A 152 -11.91 -14.41 15.25
N GLN A 153 -11.22 -15.36 14.61
CA GLN A 153 -11.51 -15.83 13.25
C GLN A 153 -12.59 -16.90 13.22
#